data_AF-A0A544QNX9-F1
#
_entry.id   AF-A0A544QNX9-F1
#
_cell.length_a   1.000
_cell.length_b   1.000
_cell.length_c   1.000
_cell.angle_alpha   90.00
_cell.angle_beta   90.00
_cell.angle_gamma   90.00
#
_symmetry.space_group_name_H-M   'P 1'
#
loop_
_entity.id
_entity.type
_entity.pdbx_description
1 polymer ?
#
loop_
_entity_poly.entity_id
_entity_poly.type
_entity_poly.pdbx_seq_one_letter_code
_entity_poly.pdbx_strand_id
1 'polypeptide(L)'
;MSSEKKRVQFRAPDRLIDRTDALADVLGENRTDILVTALREYLQEATHDDTLVQEIAAAYYDDEITSKQVETLLGAAEAANLRVLKQQLDNDFIDEVAET
;
A
#
# COMPACT_ATOMS: atom_id res chain seq x y z
N MET A 1 10.71 -0.96 -20.35
CA MET A 1 11.07 -2.14 -19.55
C MET A 1 9.79 -2.90 -19.28
N SER A 2 9.66 -4.14 -19.75
CA SER A 2 8.50 -4.96 -19.38
C SER A 2 8.59 -5.20 -17.88
N SER A 3 7.69 -4.59 -17.10
CA SER A 3 7.61 -4.89 -15.68
C SER A 3 7.40 -6.38 -15.52
N GLU A 4 8.22 -7.01 -14.68
CA GLU A 4 8.11 -8.44 -14.42
C GLU A 4 6.73 -8.73 -13.82
N LYS A 5 5.93 -9.56 -14.50
CA LYS A 5 4.57 -9.88 -14.06
C LYS A 5 4.62 -11.10 -13.15
N LYS A 6 4.14 -10.96 -11.91
CA LYS A 6 3.96 -12.09 -10.98
C LYS A 6 2.57 -12.69 -11.18
N ARG A 7 2.50 -14.00 -11.48
CA ARG A 7 1.23 -14.73 -11.54
C ARG A 7 0.72 -14.98 -10.12
N VAL A 8 -0.54 -14.65 -9.87
CA VAL A 8 -1.22 -14.82 -8.58
C VAL A 8 -2.54 -15.58 -8.77
N GLN A 9 -2.97 -16.31 -7.74
CA GLN A 9 -4.30 -16.93 -7.71
C GLN A 9 -5.20 -16.11 -6.78
N PHE A 10 -6.34 -15.65 -7.28
CA PHE A 10 -7.32 -14.88 -6.52
C PHE A 10 -8.60 -15.70 -6.36
N ARG A 11 -9.18 -15.70 -5.17
CA ARG A 11 -10.52 -16.25 -4.92
C ARG A 11 -11.46 -15.07 -4.72
N ALA A 12 -12.52 -15.05 -5.51
CA ALA A 12 -13.53 -14.00 -5.47
C ALA A 12 -14.93 -14.62 -5.49
N PRO A 13 -15.95 -13.92 -4.99
CA PRO A 13 -17.34 -14.31 -5.21
C PRO A 13 -17.65 -14.39 -6.71
N ASP A 14 -18.36 -15.43 -7.15
CA ASP A 14 -18.71 -15.65 -8.56
C ASP A 14 -19.36 -14.41 -9.19
N ARG A 15 -20.32 -13.81 -8.47
CA ARG A 15 -21.03 -12.60 -8.92
C ARG A 15 -20.10 -11.42 -9.21
N LEU A 16 -18.97 -11.29 -8.50
CA LEU A 16 -18.02 -10.22 -8.77
C LEU A 16 -17.30 -10.48 -10.09
N ILE A 17 -16.86 -11.72 -10.31
CA ILE A 17 -16.20 -12.13 -11.55
C ILE A 17 -17.13 -11.97 -12.75
N ASP A 18 -18.39 -12.38 -12.64
CA ASP A 18 -19.37 -12.24 -13.72
C ASP A 18 -19.58 -10.78 -14.12
N ARG A 19 -19.62 -9.86 -13.13
CA ARG A 19 -19.73 -8.41 -13.39
C ARG A 19 -18.48 -7.86 -14.06
N THR A 20 -17.29 -8.32 -13.64
CA THR A 20 -16.02 -7.92 -14.25
C THR A 20 -15.94 -8.40 -15.70
N ASP A 21 -16.38 -9.62 -15.99
CA ASP A 21 -16.40 -10.18 -17.35
C ASP A 21 -17.35 -9.41 -18.27
N ALA A 22 -18.58 -9.16 -17.80
CA ALA A 22 -19.55 -8.39 -18.57
C ALA A 22 -19.04 -6.97 -18.89
N LEU A 23 -18.31 -6.35 -17.95
CA LEU A 23 -17.67 -5.05 -18.19
C LEU A 23 -16.52 -5.17 -19.21
N ALA A 24 -15.70 -6.20 -19.11
CA ALA A 24 -14.60 -6.45 -20.03
C ALA A 24 -15.11 -6.62 -21.47
N ASP A 25 -16.20 -7.38 -21.66
CA ASP A 25 -16.85 -7.57 -22.96
C ASP A 25 -17.36 -6.25 -23.57
N VAL A 26 -17.96 -5.37 -22.74
CA VAL A 26 -18.44 -4.06 -23.19
C VAL A 26 -17.31 -3.14 -23.61
N LEU A 27 -16.17 -3.19 -22.89
CA LEU A 27 -15.01 -2.35 -23.15
C LEU A 27 -14.06 -2.93 -24.22
N GLY A 28 -14.24 -4.19 -24.61
CA GLY A 28 -13.32 -4.89 -25.51
C GLY A 28 -11.96 -5.17 -24.87
N GLU A 29 -11.92 -5.29 -23.55
CA GLU A 29 -10.71 -5.55 -22.75
C GLU A 29 -10.72 -6.97 -22.18
N ASN A 30 -9.60 -7.41 -21.58
CA ASN A 30 -9.58 -8.67 -20.85
C ASN A 30 -9.86 -8.45 -19.37
N ARG A 31 -10.42 -9.47 -18.69
CA ARG A 31 -10.61 -9.47 -17.23
C ARG A 31 -9.37 -9.01 -16.45
N THR A 32 -8.18 -9.45 -16.87
CA THR A 32 -6.92 -9.07 -16.22
C THR A 32 -6.68 -7.56 -16.27
N ASP A 33 -7.01 -6.91 -17.38
CA ASP A 33 -6.79 -5.47 -17.54
C ASP A 33 -7.74 -4.68 -16.63
N ILE A 34 -9.02 -5.08 -16.58
CA ILE A 34 -10.00 -4.52 -15.64
C ILE A 34 -9.54 -4.66 -14.17
N LEU A 35 -9.08 -5.86 -13.78
CA LEU A 35 -8.60 -6.11 -12.42
C LEU A 35 -7.34 -5.30 -12.08
N VAL A 36 -6.40 -5.17 -13.03
CA VAL A 36 -5.19 -4.38 -12.85
C VAL A 36 -5.53 -2.90 -12.71
N THR A 37 -6.45 -2.37 -13.53
CA THR A 37 -6.92 -1.00 -13.44
C THR A 37 -7.59 -0.73 -12.10
N ALA A 38 -8.56 -1.55 -11.70
CA ALA A 38 -9.25 -1.41 -10.43
C ALA A 38 -8.29 -1.46 -9.23
N LEU A 39 -7.28 -2.36 -9.25
CA LEU A 39 -6.29 -2.43 -8.19
C LEU A 39 -5.38 -1.19 -8.16
N ARG A 40 -4.99 -0.66 -9.32
CA ARG A 40 -4.18 0.57 -9.40
C ARG A 40 -4.94 1.77 -8.89
N GLU A 41 -6.19 1.94 -9.29
CA GLU A 41 -7.06 3.03 -8.84
C GLU A 41 -7.27 2.95 -7.33
N TYR A 42 -7.59 1.76 -6.81
CA TYR A 42 -7.76 1.57 -5.36
C TYR A 42 -6.49 1.91 -4.59
N LEU A 43 -5.32 1.44 -5.02
CA LEU A 43 -4.05 1.76 -4.36
C LEU A 43 -3.73 3.25 -4.45
N GLN A 44 -4.01 3.88 -5.59
CA GLN A 44 -3.79 5.32 -5.74
C GLN A 44 -4.69 6.11 -4.79
N GLU A 45 -5.99 5.81 -4.74
CA GLU A 45 -6.94 6.47 -3.83
C GLU A 45 -6.54 6.26 -2.36
N ALA A 46 -6.23 5.02 -1.99
CA ALA A 46 -5.77 4.66 -0.66
C ALA A 46 -4.56 5.50 -0.21
N THR A 47 -3.58 5.72 -1.09
CA THR A 47 -2.38 6.53 -0.75
C THR A 47 -2.64 8.03 -0.62
N HIS A 48 -3.79 8.53 -1.09
CA HIS A 48 -4.20 9.94 -0.92
C HIS A 48 -5.12 10.14 0.29
N ASP A 49 -5.46 9.08 1.02
CA ASP A 49 -6.23 9.16 2.25
C ASP A 49 -5.27 9.40 3.44
N ASP A 50 -5.29 10.61 3.98
CA ASP A 50 -4.49 11.00 5.16
C ASP A 50 -4.72 10.04 6.35
N THR A 51 -5.92 9.46 6.47
CA THR A 51 -6.24 8.45 7.50
C THR A 51 -5.41 7.20 7.31
N LEU A 52 -5.31 6.71 6.07
CA LEU A 52 -4.51 5.52 5.76
C LEU A 52 -3.02 5.79 5.93
N VAL A 53 -2.54 6.98 5.57
CA VAL A 53 -1.15 7.39 5.81
C VAL A 53 -0.82 7.30 7.30
N GLN A 54 -1.74 7.72 8.18
CA GLN A 54 -1.56 7.59 9.63
C GLN A 54 -1.56 6.12 10.10
N GLU A 55 -2.44 5.27 9.56
CA GLU A 55 -2.42 3.84 9.87
C GLU A 55 -1.12 3.16 9.43
N ILE A 56 -0.60 3.50 8.24
CA ILE A 56 0.69 3.02 7.74
C ILE A 56 1.83 3.51 8.64
N ALA A 57 1.79 4.77 9.09
CA ALA A 57 2.79 5.33 10.00
C ALA A 57 2.78 4.59 11.36
N ALA A 58 1.60 4.36 11.94
CA ALA A 58 1.44 3.61 13.19
C ALA A 58 2.01 2.19 13.05
N ALA A 59 1.61 1.45 12.01
CA ALA A 59 2.13 0.11 11.74
C ALA A 59 3.66 0.09 11.53
N TYR A 60 4.24 1.17 10.98
CA TYR A 60 5.68 1.30 10.81
C TYR A 60 6.41 1.60 12.13
N TYR A 61 5.83 2.43 13.00
CA TYR A 61 6.38 2.69 14.33
C TYR A 61 6.32 1.46 15.21
N ASP A 62 5.25 0.66 15.11
CA ASP A 62 5.08 -0.61 15.83
C ASP A 62 5.85 -1.80 15.21
N ASP A 63 6.69 -1.57 14.20
CA ASP A 63 7.49 -2.58 13.49
C ASP A 63 6.67 -3.71 12.81
N GLU A 64 5.37 -3.51 12.60
CA GLU A 64 4.51 -4.45 11.88
C GLU A 64 4.81 -4.48 10.37
N ILE A 65 5.29 -3.35 9.83
CA ILE A 65 5.72 -3.23 8.44
C ILE A 65 7.14 -2.67 8.35
N THR A 66 7.86 -3.08 7.30
CA THR A 66 9.23 -2.62 7.04
C THR A 66 9.24 -1.28 6.31
N SER A 67 10.35 -0.54 6.43
CA SER A 67 10.59 0.70 5.68
C SER A 67 10.44 0.51 4.16
N LYS A 68 10.78 -0.67 3.62
CA LYS A 68 10.60 -1.00 2.20
C LYS A 68 9.13 -1.15 1.81
N GLN A 69 8.29 -1.68 2.71
CA GLN A 69 6.85 -1.76 2.49
C GLN A 69 6.23 -0.35 2.51
N VAL A 70 6.65 0.51 3.44
CA VAL A 70 6.23 1.92 3.47
C VAL A 70 6.62 2.64 2.18
N GLU A 71 7.86 2.47 1.70
CA GLU A 71 8.31 3.05 0.43
C GLU A 71 7.52 2.55 -0.77
N THR A 72 7.07 1.28 -0.75
CA THR A 72 6.23 0.71 -1.81
C THR A 72 4.81 1.32 -1.81
N LEU A 73 4.30 1.70 -0.64
CA LEU A 73 2.95 2.25 -0.47
C LEU A 73 2.93 3.77 -0.68
N LEU A 74 3.76 4.52 0.03
CA LEU A 74 3.73 5.99 0.07
C LEU A 74 4.78 6.65 -0.83
N GLY A 75 5.70 5.87 -1.40
CA GLY A 75 6.85 6.39 -2.12
C GLY A 75 8.03 6.75 -1.22
N ALA A 76 9.16 7.08 -1.86
CA ALA A 76 10.43 7.27 -1.16
C ALA A 76 10.47 8.52 -0.26
N ALA A 77 9.77 9.59 -0.64
CA ALA A 77 9.79 10.85 0.12
C ALA A 77 9.07 10.70 1.48
N GLU A 78 7.83 10.25 1.47
CA GLU A 78 7.03 9.98 2.66
C GLU A 78 7.68 8.92 3.55
N ALA A 79 8.22 7.84 2.96
CA ALA A 79 8.93 6.82 3.72
C ALA A 79 10.18 7.37 4.42
N ALA A 80 10.92 8.28 3.78
CA ALA A 80 12.06 8.95 4.39
C ALA A 80 11.63 9.85 5.55
N ASN A 81 10.52 10.59 5.41
CA ASN A 81 9.97 11.42 6.47
C ASN A 81 9.59 10.56 7.70
N LEU A 82 8.82 9.48 7.49
CA LEU A 82 8.44 8.56 8.56
C LEU A 82 9.65 7.91 9.24
N ARG A 83 10.71 7.60 8.48
CA ARG A 83 11.96 7.07 9.05
C ARG A 83 12.67 8.06 9.96
N VAL A 84 12.71 9.34 9.60
CA VAL A 84 13.30 10.39 10.45
C VAL A 84 12.48 10.56 11.73
N LEU A 85 11.14 10.58 11.62
CA LEU A 85 10.23 10.66 12.76
C LEU A 85 10.39 9.47 13.71
N LYS A 86 10.52 8.23 13.18
CA LYS A 86 10.76 7.04 14.01
C LYS A 86 12.06 7.16 14.80
N GLN A 87 13.14 7.61 14.16
CA GLN A 87 14.42 7.81 14.83
C GLN A 87 14.36 8.88 15.92
N GLN A 88 13.59 9.95 15.72
CA GLN A 88 13.39 10.98 16.74
C GLN A 88 12.65 10.42 17.95
N LEU A 89 11.56 9.68 17.73
CA LEU A 89 10.80 9.01 18.79
C LEU A 89 11.67 8.02 19.59
N ASP A 90 12.49 7.24 18.90
CA ASP A 90 13.40 6.29 19.54
C ASP A 90 14.48 7.00 20.38
N ASN A 91 15.00 8.14 19.91
CA ASN A 91 16.00 8.92 20.65
C ASN A 91 15.38 9.67 21.85
N ASP A 92 14.20 10.26 21.67
CA ASP A 92 13.47 10.91 22.77
C ASP A 92 13.14 9.90 23.88
N PHE A 93 12.78 8.67 23.51
CA PHE A 93 12.57 7.58 24.47
C PHE A 93 13.86 7.19 25.20
N ILE A 94 15.01 7.18 24.51
CA ILE A 94 16.30 6.88 25.13
C ILE A 94 16.71 7.98 26.12
N ASP A 95 16.50 9.25 25.78
CA ASP A 95 16.82 10.38 26.67
C ASP A 95 15.91 10.41 27.92
N GLU A 96 14.61 10.10 27.79
CA GLU A 96 13.68 10.01 28.94
C GLU A 96 14.06 8.86 29.91
N VAL A 97 14.45 7.71 29.36
CA VAL A 97 14.88 6.56 30.17
C VAL A 97 16.27 6.77 30.79
N ALA A 98 17.15 7.57 30.16
CA ALA A 98 18.49 7.85 30.67
C ALA A 98 18.51 8.87 31.83
N GLU A 99 17.45 9.67 32.02
CA GLU A 99 17.32 10.62 33.13
C GLU A 99 16.67 10.04 34.41
N THR A 100 16.30 8.75 34.43
CA THR A 100 15.72 8.06 35.61
C THR A 100 16.73 7.14 36.30
#